data_AF-A0A3P9MKB0-F1
#
_entry.id   AF-A0A3P9MKB0-F1
#
_cell.length_a   1.000
_cell.length_b   1.000
_cell.length_c   1.000
_cell.angle_alpha   90.00
_cell.angle_beta   90.00
_cell.angle_gamma   90.00
#
_symmetry.space_group_name_H-M   'P 1'
#
loop_
_entity.id
_entity.type
_entity.pdbx_description
1 polymer ?
#
loop_
_entity_poly.entity_id
_entity_poly.type
_entity_poly.pdbx_seq_one_letter_code
_entity_poly.pdbx_strand_id
1 'polypeptide(L)'
;MDIPKSQWFLPVLSLWHCWTSSNFFSHLFEMFTQLVEMCDHSCCSLSSSKRHLLAWKQHQISQECEENEVELMNLREVIKLQEETLLEINKNHKTARRRRGFLANQLLEQQEVVSDYTRHIKRQEVAIARNNQALETVERNIKKLQQEIDERKRHIDLKNKELHQKKQLEEEITVLQIELSEASNKTLESVNREADFTELKSKVPSSVELVKKMEQLEGNLVERERQLLEKELLVEQVTRLTKPLGEQAENYQQDSLSLAKRLNEVRTHLIDTNQRIMAVSAELSVKQADASCEQQQIKEKEVQMEQCQRRLEQGLSPHPEIEEEWKRRLRDKRRRQKDKEEKEKLAGEDKWRHLQSGKRTTADIRPNAYIPENDPLPLPKPYGAMAPFKPSQPGANMRHFAKTPHAST
;
A
#
# COMPACT_ATOMS: atom_id res chain seq x y z
N MET A 1 74.42 -8.57 63.04
CA MET A 1 75.56 -7.78 63.54
C MET A 1 75.71 -8.04 65.03
N ASP A 2 76.45 -9.11 65.30
CA ASP A 2 77.58 -9.22 66.24
C ASP A 2 77.64 -8.31 67.51
N ILE A 3 77.40 -8.94 68.68
CA ILE A 3 78.24 -9.08 69.91
C ILE A 3 79.53 -8.20 69.94
N PRO A 4 80.04 -7.61 71.08
CA PRO A 4 80.16 -8.14 72.48
C PRO A 4 79.83 -7.13 73.62
N LYS A 5 79.59 -7.48 74.90
CA LYS A 5 80.29 -8.26 75.96
C LYS A 5 81.66 -7.72 76.43
N SER A 6 81.69 -7.07 77.60
CA SER A 6 82.78 -7.12 78.62
C SER A 6 82.27 -6.41 79.88
N GLN A 7 81.97 -7.02 81.03
CA GLN A 7 82.76 -7.92 81.90
C GLN A 7 83.97 -7.22 82.51
N TRP A 8 83.88 -6.75 83.77
CA TRP A 8 84.99 -6.74 84.73
C TRP A 8 84.47 -6.99 86.16
N PHE A 9 85.21 -7.85 86.84
CA PHE A 9 85.01 -8.44 88.17
C PHE A 9 85.34 -7.47 89.32
N LEU A 10 84.71 -7.74 90.48
CA LEU A 10 85.03 -7.34 91.88
C LEU A 10 86.54 -7.54 92.26
N PRO A 11 87.06 -7.24 93.49
CA PRO A 11 86.52 -6.61 94.73
C PRO A 11 87.50 -5.57 95.36
N VAL A 12 87.23 -5.03 96.57
CA VAL A 12 88.17 -4.96 97.73
C VAL A 12 87.45 -4.28 98.93
N LEU A 13 87.22 -5.10 99.95
CA LEU A 13 86.99 -4.70 101.33
C LEU A 13 88.35 -4.36 101.98
N SER A 14 88.31 -3.40 102.89
CA SER A 14 89.13 -3.28 104.12
C SER A 14 90.21 -2.17 104.20
N LEU A 15 90.02 -1.36 105.26
CA LEU A 15 91.00 -0.73 106.15
C LEU A 15 91.80 0.48 105.64
N TRP A 16 91.33 1.69 105.96
CA TRP A 16 92.04 2.53 106.93
C TRP A 16 91.15 3.60 107.57
N HIS A 17 91.33 3.73 108.87
CA HIS A 17 90.63 4.57 109.82
C HIS A 17 90.95 6.07 109.65
N CYS A 18 90.03 6.88 110.19
CA CYS A 18 90.27 8.22 110.74
C CYS A 18 90.62 9.36 109.76
N TRP A 19 89.61 10.16 109.41
CA TRP A 19 89.52 11.53 109.94
C TRP A 19 88.11 12.11 109.72
N THR A 20 87.57 12.65 110.81
CA THR A 20 86.26 13.26 110.95
C THR A 20 86.19 14.62 110.26
N SER A 21 85.29 14.81 109.30
CA SER A 21 84.58 16.08 109.08
C SER A 21 83.36 15.87 108.18
N SER A 22 82.18 15.97 108.79
CA SER A 22 80.91 15.42 108.33
C SER A 22 80.09 16.32 107.38
N ASN A 23 80.69 17.29 106.68
CA ASN A 23 79.90 18.29 105.92
C ASN A 23 80.28 18.50 104.45
N PHE A 24 81.34 17.89 103.90
CA PHE A 24 81.73 18.11 102.50
C PHE A 24 81.18 17.06 101.53
N PHE A 25 81.04 15.80 101.99
CA PHE A 25 80.48 14.71 101.16
C PHE A 25 78.95 14.79 101.03
N SER A 26 78.24 15.28 102.04
CA SER A 26 76.79 15.48 101.94
C SER A 26 76.45 16.53 100.89
N HIS A 27 77.17 17.66 100.83
CA HIS A 27 76.89 18.72 99.84
C HIS A 27 77.23 18.31 98.40
N LEU A 28 78.30 17.55 98.20
CA LEU A 28 78.65 16.99 96.89
C LEU A 28 77.67 15.90 96.44
N PHE A 29 77.20 15.07 97.37
CA PHE A 29 76.15 14.08 97.10
C PHE A 29 74.82 14.75 96.79
N GLU A 30 74.45 15.81 97.52
CA GLU A 30 73.24 16.62 97.29
C GLU A 30 73.28 17.32 95.93
N MET A 31 74.44 17.90 95.56
CA MET A 31 74.65 18.48 94.23
C MET A 31 74.58 17.42 93.13
N PHE A 32 75.17 16.24 93.33
CA PHE A 32 75.09 15.16 92.33
C PHE A 32 73.68 14.62 92.19
N THR A 33 72.93 14.46 93.29
CA THR A 33 71.51 14.09 93.25
C THR A 33 70.66 15.18 92.60
N GLN A 34 70.92 16.46 92.85
CA GLN A 34 70.23 17.56 92.16
C GLN A 34 70.57 17.62 90.66
N LEU A 35 71.81 17.33 90.26
CA LEU A 35 72.23 17.31 88.85
C LEU A 35 71.69 16.09 88.10
N VAL A 36 71.61 14.93 88.77
CA VAL A 36 70.98 13.72 88.26
C VAL A 36 69.47 13.90 88.17
N GLU A 37 68.80 14.48 89.17
CA GLU A 37 67.37 14.81 89.11
C GLU A 37 67.05 15.88 88.05
N MET A 38 67.90 16.89 87.87
CA MET A 38 67.77 17.87 86.78
C MET A 38 68.00 17.23 85.41
N CYS A 39 68.98 16.33 85.26
CA CYS A 39 69.20 15.57 84.03
C CYS A 39 68.05 14.60 83.76
N ASP A 40 67.51 13.94 84.78
CA ASP A 40 66.37 13.02 84.66
C ASP A 40 65.06 13.77 84.39
N HIS A 41 64.84 14.97 84.95
CA HIS A 41 63.72 15.83 84.59
C HIS A 41 63.88 16.44 83.19
N SER A 42 65.10 16.83 82.78
CA SER A 42 65.39 17.30 81.43
C SER A 42 65.26 16.17 80.39
N CYS A 43 65.70 14.96 80.71
CA CYS A 43 65.59 13.78 79.85
C CYS A 43 64.16 13.19 79.85
N CYS A 44 63.42 13.26 80.98
CA CYS A 44 61.99 12.94 81.05
C CYS A 44 61.13 13.97 80.31
N SER A 45 61.44 15.26 80.41
CA SER A 45 60.73 16.31 79.66
C SER A 45 61.03 16.26 78.17
N LEU A 46 62.28 15.98 77.77
CA LEU A 46 62.65 15.80 76.36
C LEU A 46 62.08 14.50 75.76
N SER A 47 62.03 13.40 76.53
CA SER A 47 61.38 12.15 76.11
C SER A 47 59.85 12.27 76.08
N SER A 48 59.24 13.00 77.01
CA SER A 48 57.81 13.32 76.98
C SER A 48 57.46 14.29 75.85
N SER A 49 58.32 15.27 75.54
CA SER A 49 58.15 16.19 74.40
C SER A 49 58.27 15.46 73.07
N LYS A 50 59.26 14.56 72.90
CA LYS A 50 59.37 13.69 71.72
C LYS A 50 58.19 12.74 71.58
N ARG A 51 57.70 12.15 72.69
CA ARG A 51 56.49 11.31 72.70
C ARG A 51 55.24 12.10 72.31
N HIS A 52 55.08 13.32 72.80
CA HIS A 52 53.97 14.20 72.43
C HIS A 52 54.05 14.63 70.96
N LEU A 53 55.24 14.93 70.45
CA LEU A 53 55.45 15.25 69.03
C LEU A 53 55.14 14.05 68.12
N LEU A 54 55.54 12.84 68.52
CA LEU A 54 55.21 11.61 67.81
C LEU A 54 53.71 11.32 67.86
N ALA A 55 53.06 11.47 69.02
CA ALA A 55 51.62 11.31 69.16
C ALA A 55 50.83 12.36 68.35
N TRP A 56 51.30 13.60 68.31
CA TRP A 56 50.73 14.67 67.48
C TRP A 56 50.89 14.38 65.99
N LYS A 57 52.08 13.96 65.54
CA LYS A 57 52.30 13.54 64.14
C LYS A 57 51.48 12.31 63.77
N GLN A 58 51.37 11.34 64.67
CA GLN A 58 50.53 10.15 64.48
C GLN A 58 49.06 10.55 64.34
N HIS A 59 48.57 11.44 65.20
CA HIS A 59 47.21 11.94 65.14
C HIS A 59 46.96 12.76 63.86
N GLN A 60 47.91 13.60 63.46
CA GLN A 60 47.82 14.35 62.21
C GLN A 60 47.76 13.42 60.98
N ILE A 61 48.64 12.43 60.91
CA ILE A 61 48.63 11.43 59.82
C ILE A 61 47.31 10.63 59.84
N SER A 62 46.82 10.25 61.01
CA SER A 62 45.52 9.58 61.15
C SER A 62 44.37 10.45 60.65
N GLN A 63 44.35 11.74 61.00
CA GLN A 63 43.34 12.68 60.53
C GLN A 63 43.41 12.87 59.01
N GLU A 64 44.61 13.05 58.46
CA GLU A 64 44.81 13.14 57.00
C GLU A 64 44.38 11.83 56.28
N CYS A 65 44.61 10.66 56.88
CA CYS A 65 44.11 9.38 56.35
C CYS A 65 42.58 9.31 56.35
N GLU A 66 41.92 9.76 57.42
CA GLU A 66 40.46 9.80 57.53
C GLU A 66 39.85 10.78 56.51
N GLU A 67 40.44 11.97 56.35
CA GLU A 67 40.05 12.96 55.34
C GLU A 67 40.18 12.39 53.92
N ASN A 68 41.32 11.77 53.61
CA ASN A 68 41.55 11.11 52.33
C ASN A 68 40.58 9.94 52.09
N GLU A 69 40.20 9.19 53.12
CA GLU A 69 39.24 8.08 52.99
C GLU A 69 37.86 8.60 52.59
N VAL A 70 37.41 9.70 53.22
CA VAL A 70 36.15 10.38 52.87
C VAL A 70 36.21 10.95 51.45
N GLU A 71 37.30 11.61 51.07
CA GLU A 71 37.48 12.12 49.71
C GLU A 71 37.45 10.99 48.66
N LEU A 72 38.10 9.85 48.94
CA LEU A 72 38.04 8.68 48.07
C LEU A 72 36.63 8.09 47.97
N MET A 73 35.84 8.09 49.04
CA MET A 73 34.43 7.69 48.99
C MET A 73 33.63 8.64 48.10
N ASN A 74 33.78 9.95 48.27
CA ASN A 74 33.11 10.96 47.45
C ASN A 74 33.48 10.83 45.97
N LEU A 75 34.77 10.66 45.65
CA LEU A 75 35.23 10.45 44.28
C LEU A 75 34.66 9.16 43.67
N ARG A 76 34.58 8.07 44.44
CA ARG A 76 33.95 6.83 43.98
C ARG A 76 32.47 7.00 43.67
N GLU A 77 31.74 7.76 44.47
CA GLU A 77 30.33 8.07 44.21
C GLU A 77 30.15 8.92 42.95
N VAL A 78 31.00 9.95 42.76
CA VAL A 78 30.99 10.77 41.55
C VAL A 78 31.30 9.94 40.30
N ILE A 79 32.30 9.04 40.37
CA ILE A 79 32.63 8.13 39.26
C ILE A 79 31.44 7.23 38.91
N LYS A 80 30.78 6.62 39.91
CA LYS A 80 29.59 5.79 39.68
C LYS A 80 28.47 6.58 38.99
N LEU A 81 28.17 7.79 39.47
CA LEU A 81 27.15 8.64 38.87
C LEU A 81 27.52 9.00 37.42
N GLN A 82 28.79 9.30 37.15
CA GLN A 82 29.27 9.58 35.79
C GLN A 82 29.17 8.34 34.89
N GLU A 83 29.49 7.14 35.38
CA GLU A 83 29.33 5.89 34.64
C GLU A 83 27.87 5.62 34.28
N GLU A 84 26.94 5.83 35.22
CA GLU A 84 25.50 5.69 34.99
C GLU A 84 24.99 6.67 33.92
N THR A 85 25.41 7.94 34.01
CA THR A 85 25.03 8.94 33.00
C THR A 85 25.61 8.62 31.62
N LEU A 86 26.84 8.12 31.53
CA LEU A 86 27.44 7.67 30.27
C LEU A 86 26.70 6.47 29.67
N LEU A 87 26.29 5.51 30.51
CA LEU A 87 25.48 4.37 30.08
C LEU A 87 24.14 4.83 29.50
N GLU A 88 23.49 5.78 30.16
CA GLU A 88 22.21 6.32 29.71
C GLU A 88 22.36 7.12 28.39
N ILE A 89 23.38 7.96 28.28
CA ILE A 89 23.71 8.66 27.03
C ILE A 89 23.99 7.66 25.90
N ASN A 90 24.73 6.58 26.17
CA ASN A 90 25.03 5.57 25.16
C ASN A 90 23.77 4.81 24.71
N LYS A 91 22.86 4.49 25.63
CA LYS A 91 21.55 3.92 25.28
C LYS A 91 20.77 4.87 24.36
N ASN A 92 20.68 6.14 24.74
CA ASN A 92 20.00 7.18 23.96
C ASN A 92 20.65 7.40 22.58
N HIS A 93 21.98 7.34 22.51
CA HIS A 93 22.69 7.41 21.23
C HIS A 93 22.38 6.20 20.33
N LYS A 94 22.33 4.99 20.90
CA LYS A 94 21.98 3.77 20.16
C LYS A 94 20.54 3.82 19.63
N THR A 95 19.58 4.29 20.42
CA THR A 95 18.18 4.44 19.98
C THR A 95 18.07 5.51 18.89
N ALA A 96 18.72 6.66 19.05
CA ALA A 96 18.78 7.69 18.02
C ALA A 96 19.40 7.20 16.70
N ARG A 97 20.47 6.40 16.78
CA ARG A 97 21.11 5.78 15.60
C ARG A 97 20.17 4.81 14.88
N ARG A 98 19.45 3.97 15.62
CA ARG A 98 18.43 3.06 15.06
C ARG A 98 17.31 3.84 14.38
N ARG A 99 16.79 4.88 15.03
CA ARG A 99 15.75 5.75 14.47
C ARG A 99 16.21 6.43 13.19
N ARG A 100 17.44 6.96 13.17
CA ARG A 100 18.04 7.55 11.96
C ARG A 100 18.16 6.54 10.83
N GLY A 101 18.60 5.31 11.12
CA GLY A 101 18.70 4.24 10.13
C GLY A 101 17.34 3.88 9.53
N PHE A 102 16.31 3.73 10.37
CA PHE A 102 14.94 3.49 9.90
C PHE A 102 14.42 4.61 9.00
N LEU A 103 14.58 5.87 9.41
CA LEU A 103 14.15 7.02 8.61
C LEU A 103 14.92 7.14 7.30
N ALA A 104 16.23 6.85 7.30
CA ALA A 104 17.04 6.87 6.09
C ALA A 104 16.57 5.83 5.07
N ASN A 105 16.23 4.63 5.52
CA ASN A 105 15.66 3.59 4.64
C ASN A 105 14.31 4.02 4.07
N GLN A 106 13.42 4.55 4.92
CA GLN A 106 12.12 5.06 4.48
C GLN A 106 12.27 6.18 3.44
N LEU A 107 13.21 7.11 3.63
CA LEU A 107 13.50 8.16 2.65
C LEU A 107 14.01 7.59 1.32
N LEU A 108 14.80 6.52 1.36
CA LEU A 108 15.30 5.85 0.16
C LEU A 108 14.16 5.20 -0.62
N GLU A 109 13.26 4.49 0.06
CA GLU A 109 12.05 3.91 -0.53
C GLU A 109 11.16 5.00 -1.18
N GLN A 110 10.95 6.13 -0.49
CA GLN A 110 10.19 7.25 -1.08
C GLN A 110 10.90 7.87 -2.29
N GLN A 111 12.24 7.95 -2.27
CA GLN A 111 13.02 8.47 -3.40
C GLN A 111 12.92 7.57 -4.64
N GLU A 112 12.88 6.25 -4.46
CA GLU A 112 12.66 5.30 -5.56
C GLU A 112 11.29 5.51 -6.21
N VAL A 113 10.24 5.65 -5.39
CA VAL A 113 8.87 5.94 -5.86
C VAL A 113 8.83 7.24 -6.68
N VAL A 114 9.46 8.32 -6.21
CA VAL A 114 9.54 9.59 -6.96
C VAL A 114 10.30 9.43 -8.28
N SER A 115 11.38 8.65 -8.28
CA SER A 115 12.15 8.36 -9.50
C SER A 115 11.31 7.62 -10.54
N ASP A 116 10.51 6.66 -10.09
CA ASP A 116 9.61 5.90 -10.94
C ASP A 116 8.54 6.80 -11.57
N TYR A 117 7.87 7.65 -10.77
CA TYR A 117 6.92 8.63 -11.30
C TYR A 117 7.57 9.59 -12.30
N THR A 118 8.76 10.08 -12.01
CA THR A 118 9.51 10.95 -12.93
C THR A 118 9.79 10.24 -14.26
N ARG A 119 10.11 8.95 -14.22
CA ARG A 119 10.31 8.13 -15.43
C ARG A 119 9.02 7.94 -16.21
N HIS A 120 7.89 7.74 -15.52
CA HIS A 120 6.56 7.66 -16.16
C HIS A 120 6.18 8.96 -16.85
N ILE A 121 6.37 10.10 -16.19
CA ILE A 121 6.10 11.44 -16.75
C ILE A 121 6.93 11.65 -18.02
N LYS A 122 8.25 11.38 -17.98
CA LYS A 122 9.12 11.51 -19.16
C LYS A 122 8.67 10.65 -20.34
N ARG A 123 8.22 9.42 -20.10
CA ARG A 123 7.67 8.56 -21.16
C ARG A 123 6.40 9.15 -21.76
N GLN A 124 5.53 9.72 -20.92
CA GLN A 124 4.29 10.37 -21.37
C GLN A 124 4.59 11.65 -22.15
N GLU A 125 5.54 12.49 -21.71
CA GLU A 125 5.97 13.70 -22.43
C GLU A 125 6.45 13.36 -23.86
N VAL A 126 7.27 12.31 -24.01
CA VAL A 126 7.73 11.86 -25.33
C VAL A 126 6.56 11.36 -26.19
N ALA A 127 5.59 10.66 -25.60
CA ALA A 127 4.40 10.22 -26.33
C ALA A 127 3.52 11.40 -26.77
N ILE A 128 3.32 12.39 -25.90
CA ILE A 128 2.59 13.64 -26.20
C ILE A 128 3.28 14.40 -27.32
N ALA A 129 4.62 14.55 -27.28
CA ALA A 129 5.37 15.22 -28.33
C ALA A 129 5.20 14.55 -29.71
N ARG A 130 5.23 13.20 -29.76
CA ARG A 130 4.97 12.44 -30.99
C ARG A 130 3.54 12.66 -31.51
N ASN A 131 2.56 12.65 -30.61
CA ASN A 131 1.15 12.88 -30.99
C ASN A 131 0.94 14.30 -31.50
N ASN A 132 1.55 15.30 -30.88
CA ASN A 132 1.49 16.69 -31.33
C ASN A 132 2.11 16.86 -32.72
N GLN A 133 3.26 16.24 -32.98
CA GLN A 133 3.88 16.25 -34.30
C GLN A 133 2.95 15.63 -35.36
N ALA A 134 2.30 14.51 -35.04
CA ALA A 134 1.32 13.88 -35.92
C ALA A 134 0.12 14.79 -36.16
N LEU A 135 -0.41 15.44 -35.12
CA LEU A 135 -1.52 16.38 -35.22
C LEU A 135 -1.15 17.57 -36.15
N GLU A 136 0.02 18.17 -35.96
CA GLU A 136 0.51 19.25 -36.83
C GLU A 136 0.62 18.82 -38.30
N THR A 137 1.00 17.56 -38.57
CA THR A 137 1.03 17.05 -39.96
C THR A 137 -0.37 16.98 -40.56
N VAL A 138 -1.35 16.51 -39.79
CA VAL A 138 -2.74 16.41 -40.24
C VAL A 138 -3.34 17.80 -40.42
N GLU A 139 -3.11 18.74 -39.50
CA GLU A 139 -3.58 20.13 -39.64
C GLU A 139 -3.00 20.82 -40.88
N ARG A 140 -1.71 20.58 -41.19
CA ARG A 140 -1.11 21.06 -42.44
C ARG A 140 -1.80 20.47 -43.67
N ASN A 141 -2.15 19.18 -43.63
CA ASN A 141 -2.86 18.54 -44.74
C ASN A 141 -4.30 19.06 -44.88
N ILE A 142 -5.01 19.28 -43.78
CA ILE A 142 -6.34 19.91 -43.80
C ILE A 142 -6.28 21.29 -44.46
N LYS A 143 -5.29 22.12 -44.08
CA LYS A 143 -5.10 23.45 -44.68
C LYS A 143 -4.83 23.38 -46.18
N LYS A 144 -3.98 22.43 -46.63
CA LYS A 144 -3.72 22.20 -48.06
C LYS A 144 -4.99 21.78 -48.82
N LEU A 145 -5.72 20.79 -48.29
CA LEU A 145 -6.96 20.34 -48.91
C LEU A 145 -8.01 21.45 -48.97
N GLN A 146 -8.08 22.30 -47.94
CA GLN A 146 -8.98 23.46 -47.95
C GLN A 146 -8.60 24.45 -49.07
N GLN A 147 -7.31 24.72 -49.27
CA GLN A 147 -6.83 25.56 -50.38
C GLN A 147 -7.21 24.95 -51.74
N GLU A 148 -7.01 23.64 -51.93
CA GLU A 148 -7.41 22.96 -53.17
C GLU A 148 -8.93 23.00 -53.40
N ILE A 149 -9.74 22.88 -52.35
CA ILE A 149 -11.19 23.01 -52.45
C ILE A 149 -11.56 24.41 -52.91
N ASP A 150 -10.94 25.44 -52.33
CA ASP A 150 -11.24 26.83 -52.68
C ASP A 150 -10.78 27.17 -54.10
N GLU A 151 -9.65 26.61 -54.57
CA GLU A 151 -9.20 26.70 -55.96
C GLU A 151 -10.18 26.00 -56.92
N ARG A 152 -10.62 24.77 -56.61
CA ARG A 152 -11.61 24.05 -57.41
C ARG A 152 -12.94 24.81 -57.49
N LYS A 153 -13.39 25.43 -56.39
CA LYS A 153 -14.58 26.30 -56.39
C LYS A 153 -14.40 27.47 -57.36
N ARG A 154 -13.26 28.17 -57.30
CA ARG A 154 -12.95 29.26 -58.26
C ARG A 154 -12.98 28.78 -59.70
N HIS A 155 -12.47 27.58 -60.00
CA HIS A 155 -12.54 27.00 -61.34
C HIS A 155 -13.98 26.70 -61.78
N ILE A 156 -14.82 26.16 -60.89
CA ILE A 156 -16.24 25.94 -61.16
C ILE A 156 -16.93 27.27 -61.47
N ASP A 157 -16.66 28.33 -60.70
CA ASP A 157 -17.26 29.65 -60.92
C ASP A 157 -16.87 30.23 -62.29
N LEU A 158 -15.61 30.07 -62.69
CA LEU A 158 -15.13 30.48 -64.03
C LEU A 158 -15.83 29.69 -65.13
N LYS A 159 -15.92 28.35 -64.99
CA LYS A 159 -16.61 27.50 -65.96
C LYS A 159 -18.10 27.79 -66.07
N ASN A 160 -18.75 28.16 -64.97
CA ASN A 160 -20.15 28.59 -64.98
C ASN A 160 -20.34 29.90 -65.76
N LYS A 161 -19.40 30.85 -65.67
CA LYS A 161 -19.41 32.09 -66.49
C LYS A 161 -19.22 31.79 -67.97
N GLU A 162 -18.27 30.93 -68.32
CA GLU A 162 -18.07 30.47 -69.71
C GLU A 162 -19.34 29.78 -70.26
N LEU A 163 -20.00 28.95 -69.44
CA LEU A 163 -21.25 28.30 -69.80
C LEU A 163 -22.37 29.30 -70.10
N HIS A 164 -22.47 30.37 -69.30
CA HIS A 164 -23.45 31.43 -69.53
C HIS A 164 -23.22 32.14 -70.86
N GLN A 165 -21.97 32.48 -71.19
CA GLN A 165 -21.60 33.07 -72.48
C GLN A 165 -21.93 32.13 -73.64
N LYS A 166 -21.63 30.83 -73.49
CA LYS A 166 -21.96 29.84 -74.52
C LYS A 166 -23.48 29.78 -74.79
N LYS A 167 -24.30 29.82 -73.75
CA LYS A 167 -25.77 29.84 -73.89
C LYS A 167 -26.26 31.09 -74.64
N GLN A 168 -25.70 32.27 -74.34
CA GLN A 168 -26.02 33.50 -75.07
C GLN A 168 -25.71 33.37 -76.57
N LEU A 169 -24.54 32.81 -76.92
CA LEU A 169 -24.17 32.57 -78.32
C LEU A 169 -25.08 31.52 -78.99
N GLU A 170 -25.50 30.47 -78.28
CA GLU A 170 -26.47 29.48 -78.79
C GLU A 170 -27.83 30.12 -79.07
N GLU A 171 -28.29 31.02 -78.19
CA GLU A 171 -29.52 31.81 -78.40
C GLU A 171 -29.38 32.70 -79.66
N GLU A 172 -28.26 33.38 -79.84
CA GLU A 172 -27.99 34.17 -81.06
C GLU A 172 -28.00 33.30 -82.33
N ILE A 173 -27.37 32.11 -82.30
CA ILE A 173 -27.36 31.18 -83.43
C ILE A 173 -28.77 30.70 -83.77
N THR A 174 -29.61 30.39 -82.77
CA THR A 174 -30.98 29.94 -83.04
C THR A 174 -31.83 31.04 -83.66
N VAL A 175 -31.68 32.30 -83.22
CA VAL A 175 -32.32 33.45 -83.86
C VAL A 175 -31.87 33.59 -85.32
N LEU A 176 -30.57 33.55 -85.59
CA LEU A 176 -30.04 33.62 -86.96
C LEU A 176 -30.51 32.46 -87.85
N GLN A 177 -30.64 31.25 -87.31
CA GLN A 177 -31.20 30.10 -88.03
C GLN A 177 -32.69 30.29 -88.36
N ILE A 178 -33.47 30.87 -87.45
CA ILE A 178 -34.88 31.21 -87.71
C ILE A 178 -34.95 32.24 -88.85
N GLU A 179 -34.19 33.33 -88.78
CA GLU A 179 -34.15 34.37 -89.83
C GLU A 179 -33.75 33.79 -91.20
N LEU A 180 -32.74 32.91 -91.23
CA LEU A 180 -32.32 32.21 -92.45
C LEU A 180 -33.42 31.30 -93.00
N SER A 181 -34.14 30.58 -92.13
CA SER A 181 -35.24 29.70 -92.53
C SER A 181 -36.42 30.49 -93.11
N GLU A 182 -36.74 31.65 -92.54
CA GLU A 182 -37.75 32.56 -93.06
C GLU A 182 -37.35 33.15 -94.42
N ALA A 183 -36.08 33.53 -94.59
CA ALA A 183 -35.55 34.00 -95.87
C ALA A 183 -35.58 32.88 -96.94
N SER A 184 -35.22 31.65 -96.56
CA SER A 184 -35.27 30.48 -97.43
C SER A 184 -36.69 30.11 -97.86
N ASN A 185 -37.65 30.12 -96.93
CA ASN A 185 -39.07 29.86 -97.23
C ASN A 185 -39.64 30.89 -98.22
N LYS A 186 -39.27 32.17 -98.10
CA LYS A 186 -39.64 33.22 -99.07
C LYS A 186 -39.07 32.97 -100.48
N THR A 187 -37.87 32.38 -100.59
CA THR A 187 -37.31 31.93 -101.88
C THR A 187 -37.92 30.62 -102.40
N LEU A 188 -38.38 29.72 -101.53
CA LEU A 188 -39.07 28.49 -101.94
C LEU A 188 -40.49 28.78 -102.46
N GLU A 189 -41.17 29.77 -101.90
CA GLU A 189 -42.44 30.28 -102.43
C GLU A 189 -42.32 30.88 -103.85
N SER A 190 -41.12 31.29 -104.28
CA SER A 190 -40.90 31.86 -105.62
C SER A 190 -40.50 30.84 -106.71
N VAL A 191 -40.19 29.58 -106.34
CA VAL A 191 -39.67 28.55 -107.27
C VAL A 191 -40.68 27.44 -107.60
N ASN A 192 -41.84 27.36 -106.92
CA ASN A 192 -42.90 26.38 -107.26
C ASN A 192 -43.73 26.80 -108.49
N ARG A 193 -43.18 26.59 -109.69
CA ARG A 193 -43.95 26.34 -110.93
C ARG A 193 -43.65 24.91 -111.40
N GLU A 194 -44.73 24.16 -111.60
CA GLU A 194 -44.78 22.72 -111.88
C GLU A 194 -43.89 22.27 -113.04
N ALA A 195 -43.12 21.20 -112.82
CA ALA A 195 -42.55 20.38 -113.88
C ALA A 195 -43.27 19.04 -113.91
N ASP A 196 -44.05 18.86 -114.96
CA ASP A 196 -44.86 17.70 -115.29
C ASP A 196 -43.99 16.57 -115.88
N PHE A 197 -44.08 15.35 -115.37
CA PHE A 197 -43.44 14.18 -116.00
C PHE A 197 -44.36 12.96 -116.01
N THR A 198 -44.62 12.50 -117.23
CA THR A 198 -45.48 11.38 -117.60
C THR A 198 -44.78 10.03 -117.47
N GLU A 199 -45.59 9.05 -117.08
CA GLU A 199 -45.29 7.64 -116.79
C GLU A 199 -44.82 6.85 -118.05
N LEU A 200 -43.67 6.17 -117.99
CA LEU A 200 -43.18 5.30 -119.07
C LEU A 200 -43.30 3.80 -118.72
N LYS A 201 -44.12 3.13 -119.53
CA LYS A 201 -44.38 1.68 -119.55
C LYS A 201 -43.13 0.86 -119.88
N SER A 202 -43.06 -0.29 -119.24
CA SER A 202 -42.05 -1.35 -119.41
C SER A 202 -41.92 -1.84 -120.86
N LYS A 203 -40.68 -1.83 -121.37
CA LYS A 203 -40.21 -2.66 -122.49
C LYS A 203 -38.88 -3.29 -122.08
N VAL A 204 -38.67 -4.53 -122.54
CA VAL A 204 -37.44 -5.30 -122.28
C VAL A 204 -36.26 -4.55 -122.88
N PRO A 205 -35.17 -4.30 -122.13
CA PRO A 205 -34.15 -3.34 -122.55
C PRO A 205 -33.36 -3.83 -123.77
N SER A 206 -33.27 -2.97 -124.79
CA SER A 206 -32.28 -3.10 -125.87
C SER A 206 -30.84 -3.05 -125.30
N SER A 207 -29.84 -3.63 -125.98
CA SER A 207 -28.43 -3.59 -125.55
C SER A 207 -27.95 -2.17 -125.17
N VAL A 208 -28.49 -1.14 -125.83
CA VAL A 208 -28.18 0.27 -125.54
C VAL A 208 -28.88 0.77 -124.27
N GLU A 209 -30.07 0.27 -123.97
CA GLU A 209 -30.81 0.59 -122.74
C GLU A 209 -30.21 -0.13 -121.51
N LEU A 210 -29.67 -1.34 -121.72
CA LEU A 210 -28.86 -2.06 -120.72
C LEU A 210 -27.57 -1.31 -120.39
N VAL A 211 -26.86 -0.77 -121.41
CA VAL A 211 -25.66 0.06 -121.20
C VAL A 211 -25.99 1.34 -120.43
N LYS A 212 -27.06 2.06 -120.81
CA LYS A 212 -27.52 3.24 -120.04
C LYS A 212 -27.86 2.90 -118.59
N LYS A 213 -28.46 1.74 -118.35
CA LYS A 213 -28.79 1.28 -117.00
C LYS A 213 -27.54 0.85 -116.22
N MET A 214 -26.54 0.32 -116.90
CA MET A 214 -25.23 -0.01 -116.33
C MET A 214 -24.48 1.26 -115.92
N GLU A 215 -24.42 2.28 -116.78
CA GLU A 215 -23.89 3.61 -116.46
C GLU A 215 -24.64 4.26 -115.28
N GLN A 216 -25.98 4.12 -115.23
CA GLN A 216 -26.78 4.59 -114.10
C GLN A 216 -26.44 3.85 -112.80
N LEU A 217 -26.23 2.53 -112.86
CA LEU A 217 -25.85 1.73 -111.70
C LEU A 217 -24.41 2.03 -111.24
N GLU A 218 -23.48 2.28 -112.16
CA GLU A 218 -22.11 2.72 -111.86
C GLU A 218 -22.12 4.10 -111.18
N GLY A 219 -22.90 5.06 -111.68
CA GLY A 219 -23.08 6.36 -111.03
C GLY A 219 -23.67 6.24 -109.62
N ASN A 220 -24.66 5.35 -109.43
CA ASN A 220 -25.21 5.05 -108.11
C ASN A 220 -24.19 4.39 -107.18
N LEU A 221 -23.32 3.53 -107.72
CA LEU A 221 -22.30 2.83 -106.96
C LEU A 221 -21.24 3.81 -106.46
N VAL A 222 -20.77 4.73 -107.31
CA VAL A 222 -19.84 5.81 -106.94
C VAL A 222 -20.45 6.72 -105.86
N GLU A 223 -21.74 7.08 -105.97
CA GLU A 223 -22.40 7.87 -104.92
C GLU A 223 -22.49 7.10 -103.59
N ARG A 224 -22.74 5.78 -103.63
CA ARG A 224 -22.74 4.94 -102.41
C ARG A 224 -21.34 4.82 -101.80
N GLU A 225 -20.29 4.67 -102.60
CA GLU A 225 -18.91 4.65 -102.13
C GLU A 225 -18.51 5.96 -101.45
N ARG A 226 -18.90 7.11 -102.03
CA ARG A 226 -18.70 8.42 -101.42
C ARG A 226 -19.40 8.52 -100.05
N GLN A 227 -20.65 8.07 -99.98
CA GLN A 227 -21.43 8.06 -98.72
C GLN A 227 -20.79 7.14 -97.67
N LEU A 228 -20.22 6.01 -98.09
CA LEU A 228 -19.56 5.07 -97.19
C LEU A 228 -18.30 5.69 -96.57
N LEU A 229 -17.47 6.34 -97.39
CA LEU A 229 -16.29 7.09 -96.93
C LEU A 229 -16.65 8.20 -95.93
N GLU A 230 -17.74 8.93 -96.17
CA GLU A 230 -18.23 9.95 -95.24
C GLU A 230 -18.63 9.33 -93.89
N LYS A 231 -19.31 8.18 -93.91
CA LYS A 231 -19.68 7.45 -92.69
C LYS A 231 -18.47 6.89 -91.95
N GLU A 232 -17.45 6.40 -92.65
CA GLU A 232 -16.20 5.94 -92.04
C GLU A 232 -15.47 7.08 -91.32
N LEU A 233 -15.36 8.25 -91.96
CA LEU A 233 -14.81 9.46 -91.35
C LEU A 233 -15.56 9.86 -90.08
N LEU A 234 -16.90 9.83 -90.13
CA LEU A 234 -17.74 10.11 -88.96
C LEU A 234 -17.52 9.09 -87.83
N VAL A 235 -17.43 7.80 -88.15
CA VAL A 235 -17.13 6.74 -87.17
C VAL A 235 -15.77 6.98 -86.54
N GLU A 236 -14.75 7.29 -87.31
CA GLU A 236 -13.41 7.58 -86.79
C GLU A 236 -13.42 8.80 -85.85
N GLN A 237 -14.15 9.84 -86.23
CA GLN A 237 -14.30 11.06 -85.43
C GLN A 237 -15.06 10.80 -84.12
N VAL A 238 -16.17 10.05 -84.17
CA VAL A 238 -16.91 9.61 -82.97
C VAL A 238 -16.03 8.74 -82.09
N THR A 239 -15.32 7.77 -82.66
CA THR A 239 -14.44 6.87 -81.92
C THR A 239 -13.32 7.64 -81.21
N ARG A 240 -12.74 8.66 -81.87
CA ARG A 240 -11.73 9.55 -81.29
C ARG A 240 -12.27 10.34 -80.09
N LEU A 241 -13.54 10.76 -80.14
CA LEU A 241 -14.18 11.50 -79.05
C LEU A 241 -14.67 10.58 -77.92
N THR A 242 -15.14 9.38 -78.24
CA THR A 242 -15.72 8.45 -77.25
C THR A 242 -14.66 7.71 -76.43
N LYS A 243 -13.52 7.34 -77.02
CA LYS A 243 -12.42 6.66 -76.29
C LYS A 243 -11.97 7.38 -75.01
N PRO A 244 -11.59 8.68 -75.05
CA PRO A 244 -11.13 9.37 -73.85
C PRO A 244 -12.25 9.54 -72.80
N LEU A 245 -13.51 9.68 -73.23
CA LEU A 245 -14.65 9.69 -72.32
C LEU A 245 -14.83 8.33 -71.62
N GLY A 246 -14.60 7.23 -72.34
CA GLY A 246 -14.59 5.88 -71.77
C GLY A 246 -13.50 5.68 -70.73
N GLU A 247 -12.25 6.07 -71.05
CA GLU A 247 -11.13 6.03 -70.10
C GLU A 247 -11.40 6.89 -68.86
N GLN A 248 -12.00 8.07 -69.05
CA GLN A 248 -12.36 8.94 -67.95
C GLN A 248 -13.45 8.33 -67.05
N ALA A 249 -14.45 7.67 -67.64
CA ALA A 249 -15.49 6.96 -66.89
C ALA A 249 -14.93 5.78 -66.09
N GLU A 250 -14.01 5.01 -66.67
CA GLU A 250 -13.31 3.91 -65.98
C GLU A 250 -12.46 4.43 -64.81
N ASN A 251 -11.75 5.54 -65.00
CA ASN A 251 -10.97 6.18 -63.93
C ASN A 251 -11.89 6.64 -62.78
N TYR A 252 -13.02 7.28 -63.07
CA TYR A 252 -14.00 7.65 -62.03
C TYR A 252 -14.56 6.44 -61.29
N GLN A 253 -14.80 5.34 -62.01
CA GLN A 253 -15.26 4.09 -61.40
C GLN A 253 -14.19 3.51 -60.46
N GLN A 254 -12.92 3.52 -60.87
CA GLN A 254 -11.80 3.08 -60.02
C GLN A 254 -11.62 3.97 -58.79
N ASP A 255 -11.71 5.29 -58.95
CA ASP A 255 -11.63 6.25 -57.84
C ASP A 255 -12.76 6.03 -56.83
N SER A 256 -14.00 5.87 -57.32
CA SER A 256 -15.17 5.56 -56.50
C SER A 256 -14.99 4.24 -55.72
N LEU A 257 -14.48 3.20 -56.38
CA LEU A 257 -14.18 1.92 -55.73
C LEU A 257 -13.08 2.05 -54.67
N SER A 258 -12.03 2.82 -54.95
CA SER A 258 -10.94 3.07 -53.99
C SER A 258 -11.46 3.83 -52.76
N LEU A 259 -12.33 4.82 -52.97
CA LEU A 259 -12.96 5.59 -51.91
C LEU A 259 -13.89 4.71 -51.06
N ALA A 260 -14.67 3.84 -51.70
CA ALA A 260 -15.54 2.89 -51.00
C ALA A 260 -14.72 1.91 -50.13
N LYS A 261 -13.56 1.44 -50.60
CA LYS A 261 -12.65 0.61 -49.80
C LYS A 261 -12.14 1.36 -48.56
N ARG A 262 -11.64 2.58 -48.74
CA ARG A 262 -11.17 3.43 -47.62
C ARG A 262 -12.28 3.74 -46.62
N LEU A 263 -13.50 3.99 -47.10
CA LEU A 263 -14.66 4.21 -46.24
C LEU A 263 -14.97 2.98 -45.38
N ASN A 264 -14.91 1.79 -45.99
CA ASN A 264 -15.11 0.53 -45.27
C ASN A 264 -14.02 0.27 -44.23
N GLU A 265 -12.75 0.55 -44.54
CA GLU A 265 -11.65 0.47 -43.58
C GLU A 265 -11.88 1.40 -42.38
N VAL A 266 -12.22 2.67 -42.62
CA VAL A 266 -12.54 3.63 -41.55
C VAL A 266 -13.73 3.16 -40.73
N ARG A 267 -14.77 2.60 -41.36
CA ARG A 267 -15.93 2.01 -40.67
C ARG A 267 -15.53 0.86 -39.76
N THR A 268 -14.65 -0.04 -40.22
CA THR A 268 -14.16 -1.15 -39.38
C THR A 268 -13.37 -0.64 -38.18
N HIS A 269 -12.47 0.32 -38.37
CA HIS A 269 -11.74 0.94 -37.26
C HIS A 269 -12.67 1.63 -36.25
N LEU A 270 -13.72 2.30 -36.73
CA LEU A 270 -14.72 2.92 -35.86
C LEU A 270 -15.46 1.87 -35.02
N ILE A 271 -15.87 0.76 -35.62
CA ILE A 271 -16.50 -0.35 -34.90
C ILE A 271 -15.55 -0.93 -33.83
N ASP A 272 -14.30 -1.18 -34.18
CA ASP A 272 -13.29 -1.72 -33.25
C ASP A 272 -13.01 -0.76 -32.08
N THR A 273 -12.86 0.54 -32.38
CA THR A 273 -12.66 1.56 -31.33
C THR A 273 -13.86 1.63 -30.40
N ASN A 274 -15.08 1.55 -30.93
CA ASN A 274 -16.29 1.54 -30.13
C ASN A 274 -16.39 0.29 -29.24
N GLN A 275 -16.00 -0.88 -29.74
CA GLN A 275 -15.90 -2.11 -28.94
C GLN A 275 -14.91 -1.96 -27.78
N ARG A 276 -13.73 -1.36 -28.01
CA ARG A 276 -12.77 -1.07 -26.94
C ARG A 276 -13.32 -0.08 -25.91
N ILE A 277 -14.01 0.97 -26.37
CA ILE A 277 -14.66 1.94 -25.46
C ILE A 277 -15.71 1.22 -24.60
N MET A 278 -16.52 0.34 -25.18
CA MET A 278 -17.49 -0.46 -24.43
C MET A 278 -16.81 -1.38 -23.40
N ALA A 279 -15.71 -2.04 -23.76
CA ALA A 279 -14.94 -2.88 -22.84
C ALA A 279 -14.38 -2.07 -21.65
N VAL A 280 -13.72 -0.95 -21.94
CA VAL A 280 -13.17 -0.06 -20.90
C VAL A 280 -14.29 0.54 -20.03
N SER A 281 -15.44 0.88 -20.61
CA SER A 281 -16.61 1.36 -19.87
C SER A 281 -17.15 0.29 -18.90
N ALA A 282 -17.20 -0.98 -19.34
CA ALA A 282 -17.60 -2.09 -18.48
C ALA A 282 -16.58 -2.33 -17.35
N GLU A 283 -15.28 -2.30 -17.66
CA GLU A 283 -14.21 -2.40 -16.65
C GLU A 283 -14.30 -1.28 -15.62
N LEU A 284 -14.49 -0.03 -16.07
CA LEU A 284 -14.67 1.11 -15.19
C LEU A 284 -15.90 0.94 -14.29
N SER A 285 -17.00 0.44 -14.83
CA SER A 285 -18.23 0.21 -14.07
C SER A 285 -18.02 -0.82 -12.95
N VAL A 286 -17.29 -1.90 -13.23
CA VAL A 286 -16.91 -2.89 -12.21
C VAL A 286 -16.02 -2.26 -11.15
N LYS A 287 -14.99 -1.50 -11.55
CA LYS A 287 -14.10 -0.83 -10.60
C LYS A 287 -14.81 0.21 -9.74
N GLN A 288 -15.78 0.93 -10.31
CA GLN A 288 -16.61 1.86 -9.57
C GLN A 288 -17.52 1.14 -8.56
N ALA A 289 -18.06 -0.03 -8.91
CA ALA A 289 -18.83 -0.86 -8.00
C ALA A 289 -17.95 -1.41 -6.85
N ASP A 290 -16.75 -1.90 -7.16
CA ASP A 290 -15.77 -2.37 -6.17
C ASP A 290 -15.43 -1.24 -5.18
N ALA A 291 -15.07 -0.05 -5.68
CA ALA A 291 -14.75 1.11 -4.85
C ALA A 291 -15.92 1.55 -3.97
N SER A 292 -17.15 1.48 -4.48
CA SER A 292 -18.36 1.80 -3.70
C SER A 292 -18.61 0.77 -2.60
N CYS A 293 -18.35 -0.52 -2.86
CA CYS A 293 -18.45 -1.58 -1.87
C CYS A 293 -17.42 -1.41 -0.74
N GLU A 294 -16.17 -1.12 -1.09
CA GLU A 294 -15.11 -0.83 -0.11
C GLU A 294 -15.45 0.40 0.72
N GLN A 295 -15.94 1.47 0.09
CA GLN A 295 -16.36 2.67 0.80
C GLN A 295 -17.52 2.39 1.77
N GLN A 296 -18.45 1.52 1.39
CA GLN A 296 -19.54 1.10 2.27
C GLN A 296 -19.02 0.28 3.47
N GLN A 297 -18.07 -0.64 3.24
CA GLN A 297 -17.43 -1.39 4.33
C GLN A 297 -16.68 -0.47 5.29
N ILE A 298 -15.96 0.54 4.78
CA ILE A 298 -15.28 1.53 5.61
C ILE A 298 -16.29 2.26 6.50
N LYS A 299 -17.39 2.77 5.93
CA LYS A 299 -18.46 3.43 6.71
C LYS A 299 -19.07 2.51 7.77
N GLU A 300 -19.32 1.25 7.44
CA GLU A 300 -19.83 0.26 8.40
C GLU A 300 -18.84 0.04 9.54
N LYS A 301 -17.54 -0.04 9.24
CA LYS A 301 -16.48 -0.18 10.24
C LYS A 301 -16.30 1.08 11.08
N GLU A 302 -16.42 2.28 10.49
CA GLU A 302 -16.42 3.55 11.20
C GLU A 302 -17.58 3.62 12.20
N VAL A 303 -18.79 3.27 11.77
CA VAL A 303 -19.97 3.22 12.66
C VAL A 303 -19.77 2.17 13.76
N GLN A 304 -19.21 0.99 13.44
CA GLN A 304 -18.87 -0.02 14.46
C GLN A 304 -17.85 0.53 15.47
N MET A 305 -16.83 1.25 15.01
CA MET A 305 -15.82 1.87 15.87
C MET A 305 -16.42 2.94 16.77
N GLU A 306 -17.27 3.83 16.25
CA GLU A 306 -17.99 4.84 17.04
C GLU A 306 -18.90 4.21 18.09
N GLN A 307 -19.58 3.10 17.76
CA GLN A 307 -20.38 2.35 18.72
C GLN A 307 -19.51 1.74 19.83
N CYS A 308 -18.39 1.11 19.46
CA CYS A 308 -17.43 0.55 20.41
C CYS A 308 -16.87 1.63 21.34
N GLN A 309 -16.54 2.79 20.79
CA GLN A 309 -16.01 3.93 21.55
C GLN A 309 -17.04 4.48 22.53
N ARG A 310 -18.29 4.70 22.10
CA ARG A 310 -19.38 5.11 23.00
C ARG A 310 -19.62 4.12 24.14
N ARG A 311 -19.56 2.80 23.86
CA ARG A 311 -19.69 1.77 24.91
C ARG A 311 -18.54 1.83 25.89
N LEU A 312 -17.32 2.02 25.39
CA LEU A 312 -16.13 2.16 26.23
C LEU A 312 -16.21 3.40 27.13
N GLU A 313 -16.69 4.54 26.61
CA GLU A 313 -16.94 5.77 27.37
C GLU A 313 -17.98 5.56 28.48
N GLN A 314 -18.96 4.69 28.25
CA GLN A 314 -19.95 4.26 29.24
C GLN A 314 -19.41 3.21 30.24
N GLY A 315 -18.14 2.80 30.12
CA GLY A 315 -17.52 1.78 30.96
C GLY A 315 -17.97 0.34 30.64
N LEU A 316 -18.66 0.13 29.52
CA LEU A 316 -19.08 -1.17 29.04
C LEU A 316 -18.02 -1.78 28.10
N SER A 317 -18.12 -3.10 27.86
CA SER A 317 -17.26 -3.79 26.90
C SER A 317 -17.43 -3.20 25.48
N PRO A 318 -16.33 -2.95 24.74
CA PRO A 318 -16.35 -2.40 23.38
C PRO A 318 -17.22 -3.19 22.41
N HIS A 319 -17.21 -4.53 22.50
CA HIS A 319 -18.03 -5.39 21.66
C HIS A 319 -18.88 -6.36 22.51
N PRO A 320 -20.16 -6.60 22.15
CA PRO A 320 -21.03 -7.51 22.88
C PRO A 320 -20.52 -8.97 22.87
N GLU A 321 -19.91 -9.43 21.78
CA GLU A 321 -19.35 -10.79 21.71
C GLU A 321 -18.22 -11.00 22.73
N ILE A 322 -17.37 -9.99 22.94
CA ILE A 322 -16.28 -10.04 23.94
C ILE A 322 -16.86 -10.16 25.36
N GLU A 323 -17.98 -9.48 25.62
CA GLU A 323 -18.69 -9.58 26.89
C GLU A 323 -19.27 -10.98 27.10
N GLU A 324 -19.84 -11.59 26.06
CA GLU A 324 -20.35 -12.96 26.10
C GLU A 324 -19.24 -13.99 26.30
N GLU A 325 -18.10 -13.82 25.64
CA GLU A 325 -16.92 -14.64 25.86
C GLU A 325 -16.40 -14.53 27.30
N TRP A 326 -16.36 -13.33 27.84
CA TRP A 326 -15.97 -13.11 29.23
C TRP A 326 -16.94 -13.81 30.19
N LYS A 327 -18.26 -13.68 29.95
CA LYS A 327 -19.29 -14.40 30.70
C LYS A 327 -19.13 -15.91 30.57
N ARG A 328 -18.80 -16.44 29.38
CA ARG A 328 -18.48 -17.86 29.16
C ARG A 328 -17.27 -18.29 30.00
N ARG A 329 -16.15 -17.56 29.93
CA ARG A 329 -14.94 -17.84 30.71
C ARG A 329 -15.21 -17.83 32.22
N LEU A 330 -16.03 -16.90 32.70
CA LEU A 330 -16.40 -16.81 34.11
C LEU A 330 -17.23 -18.02 34.56
N ARG A 331 -18.20 -18.46 33.75
CA ARG A 331 -18.95 -19.70 34.00
C ARG A 331 -18.02 -20.91 34.05
N ASP A 332 -17.08 -21.02 33.11
CA ASP A 332 -16.12 -22.12 33.08
C ASP A 332 -15.19 -22.11 34.29
N LYS A 333 -14.73 -20.94 34.71
CA LYS A 333 -13.90 -20.81 35.92
C LYS A 333 -14.67 -21.29 37.16
N ARG A 334 -15.95 -20.90 37.29
CA ARG A 334 -16.81 -21.37 38.39
C ARG A 334 -17.04 -22.89 38.33
N ARG A 335 -17.25 -23.44 37.13
CA ARG A 335 -17.38 -24.90 36.94
C ARG A 335 -16.11 -25.62 37.39
N ARG A 336 -14.95 -25.23 36.85
CA ARG A 336 -13.65 -25.81 37.23
C ARG A 336 -13.34 -25.68 38.73
N GLN A 337 -13.75 -24.58 39.35
CA GLN A 337 -13.58 -24.40 40.79
C GLN A 337 -14.46 -25.37 41.59
N LYS A 338 -15.73 -25.54 41.23
CA LYS A 338 -16.60 -26.55 41.84
C LYS A 338 -16.06 -27.96 41.65
N ASP A 339 -15.62 -28.31 40.45
CA ASP A 339 -15.03 -29.62 40.16
C ASP A 339 -13.76 -29.86 40.98
N LYS A 340 -12.96 -28.81 41.21
CA LYS A 340 -11.76 -28.87 42.05
C LYS A 340 -12.12 -29.05 43.53
N GLU A 341 -13.08 -28.28 44.03
CA GLU A 341 -13.58 -28.39 45.41
C GLU A 341 -14.22 -29.76 45.67
N GLU A 342 -14.97 -30.30 44.72
CA GLU A 342 -15.56 -31.65 44.79
C GLU A 342 -14.49 -32.73 44.77
N LYS A 343 -13.48 -32.62 43.89
CA LYS A 343 -12.31 -33.51 43.89
C LYS A 343 -11.53 -33.45 45.20
N GLU A 344 -11.33 -32.26 45.77
CA GLU A 344 -10.65 -32.08 47.05
C GLU A 344 -11.47 -32.68 48.21
N LYS A 345 -12.80 -32.53 48.21
CA LYS A 345 -13.69 -33.22 49.15
C LYS A 345 -13.60 -34.73 49.02
N LEU A 346 -13.69 -35.26 47.79
CA LEU A 346 -13.60 -36.69 47.53
C LEU A 346 -12.24 -37.26 47.96
N ALA A 347 -11.15 -36.51 47.72
CA ALA A 347 -9.80 -36.86 48.16
C ALA A 347 -9.66 -36.78 49.69
N GLY A 348 -10.32 -35.82 50.35
CA GLY A 348 -10.40 -35.72 51.80
C GLY A 348 -11.14 -36.91 52.42
N GLU A 349 -12.31 -37.26 51.87
CA GLU A 349 -13.04 -38.47 52.26
C GLU A 349 -12.24 -39.76 51.99
N ASP A 350 -11.52 -39.84 50.87
CA ASP A 350 -10.64 -40.98 50.58
C ASP A 350 -9.50 -41.10 51.59
N LYS A 351 -8.95 -39.99 52.10
CA LYS A 351 -7.99 -40.02 53.22
C LYS A 351 -8.61 -40.64 54.48
N TRP A 352 -9.87 -40.33 54.79
CA TRP A 352 -10.60 -40.98 55.89
C TRP A 352 -10.94 -42.45 55.61
N ARG A 353 -11.00 -42.86 54.33
CA ARG A 353 -11.16 -44.26 53.90
C ARG A 353 -9.86 -45.07 53.93
N HIS A 354 -8.73 -44.48 54.31
CA HIS A 354 -7.47 -45.19 54.54
C HIS A 354 -7.27 -45.47 56.04
N LEU A 355 -7.20 -46.75 56.42
CA LEU A 355 -6.88 -47.19 57.78
C LEU A 355 -5.41 -46.91 58.13
N GLN A 356 -5.07 -46.83 59.43
CA GLN A 356 -3.68 -46.74 59.91
C GLN A 356 -2.79 -47.90 59.43
N SER A 357 -3.39 -49.04 59.02
CA SER A 357 -2.69 -50.18 58.40
C SER A 357 -2.41 -50.02 56.90
N GLY A 358 -2.76 -48.89 56.29
CA GLY A 358 -2.50 -48.57 54.88
C GLY A 358 -3.51 -49.15 53.88
N LYS A 359 -4.45 -50.00 54.31
CA LYS A 359 -5.49 -50.60 53.44
C LYS A 359 -6.69 -49.66 53.27
N ARG A 360 -7.20 -49.52 52.04
CA ARG A 360 -8.38 -48.70 51.70
C ARG A 360 -9.67 -49.47 51.99
N THR A 361 -10.60 -48.87 52.73
CA THR A 361 -11.89 -49.49 53.08
C THR A 361 -13.04 -48.89 52.27
N THR A 362 -13.95 -49.73 51.79
CA THR A 362 -15.20 -49.35 51.10
C THR A 362 -16.43 -49.33 52.02
N ALA A 363 -16.26 -49.64 53.31
CA ALA A 363 -17.34 -49.58 54.28
C ALA A 363 -17.65 -48.13 54.68
N ASP A 364 -18.92 -47.74 54.70
CA ASP A 364 -19.35 -46.43 55.21
C ASP A 364 -18.91 -46.26 56.67
N ILE A 365 -18.44 -45.06 57.02
CA ILE A 365 -18.09 -44.72 58.40
C ILE A 365 -19.35 -44.91 59.23
N ARG A 366 -19.31 -45.83 60.21
CA ARG A 366 -20.38 -45.92 61.19
C ARG A 366 -20.44 -44.58 61.91
N PRO A 367 -21.61 -43.90 61.95
CA PRO A 367 -21.78 -42.80 62.89
C PRO A 367 -21.29 -43.30 64.24
N ASN A 368 -20.32 -42.62 64.85
CA ASN A 368 -19.85 -42.98 66.18
C ASN A 368 -21.11 -43.17 67.02
N ALA A 369 -21.24 -44.38 67.57
CA ALA A 369 -22.45 -44.88 68.21
C ALA A 369 -23.09 -43.75 69.02
N TYR A 370 -24.43 -43.62 68.98
CA TYR A 370 -25.20 -42.65 69.76
C TYR A 370 -24.80 -42.73 71.25
N ILE A 371 -23.72 -42.06 71.62
CA ILE A 371 -23.23 -41.87 72.97
C ILE A 371 -23.51 -40.39 73.19
N PRO A 372 -24.60 -40.04 73.89
CA PRO A 372 -24.87 -38.66 74.24
C PRO A 372 -23.67 -38.11 75.02
N GLU A 373 -23.12 -36.98 74.59
CA GLU A 373 -21.92 -36.38 75.21
C GLU A 373 -22.15 -35.94 76.68
N ASN A 374 -23.39 -35.96 77.15
CA ASN A 374 -23.82 -35.40 78.44
C ASN A 374 -24.22 -36.45 79.50
N ASP A 375 -23.85 -37.72 79.36
CA ASP A 375 -24.09 -38.76 80.39
C ASP A 375 -22.78 -39.31 80.99
N PRO A 376 -22.70 -39.55 82.31
CA PRO A 376 -21.44 -39.93 82.99
C PRO A 376 -20.94 -41.37 82.70
N LEU A 377 -21.68 -42.19 81.94
CA LEU A 377 -21.27 -43.55 81.57
C LEU A 377 -21.47 -43.77 80.05
N PRO A 378 -20.46 -44.26 79.31
CA PRO A 378 -20.50 -44.42 77.86
C PRO A 378 -21.21 -45.73 77.47
N LEU A 379 -22.44 -45.92 77.95
CA LEU A 379 -23.25 -47.10 77.64
C LEU A 379 -24.33 -46.73 76.61
N PRO A 380 -24.44 -47.46 75.48
CA PRO A 380 -25.51 -47.24 74.52
C PRO A 380 -26.87 -47.47 75.18
N LYS A 381 -27.72 -46.43 75.24
CA LYS A 381 -29.09 -46.61 75.74
C LYS A 381 -29.87 -47.46 74.74
N PRO A 382 -30.54 -48.55 75.15
CA PRO A 382 -31.50 -49.21 74.28
C PRO A 382 -32.59 -48.19 73.98
N TYR A 383 -32.84 -47.95 72.69
CA TYR A 383 -34.02 -47.18 72.32
C TYR A 383 -35.22 -47.95 72.91
N GLY A 384 -36.01 -47.29 73.76
CA GLY A 384 -37.13 -47.93 74.45
C GLY A 384 -38.20 -48.47 73.49
N ALA A 385 -39.44 -48.69 73.96
CA ALA A 385 -40.51 -49.27 73.14
C ALA A 385 -40.79 -48.55 71.79
N MET A 386 -40.27 -47.33 71.59
CA MET A 386 -40.24 -46.61 70.32
C MET A 386 -38.81 -46.46 69.79
N ALA A 387 -38.20 -47.56 69.32
CA ALA A 387 -36.92 -47.48 68.63
C ALA A 387 -37.07 -46.73 67.29
N PRO A 388 -36.19 -45.76 66.96
CA PRO A 388 -36.21 -45.12 65.65
C PRO A 388 -35.89 -46.17 64.58
N PHE A 389 -36.92 -46.56 63.83
CA PHE A 389 -36.76 -47.46 62.70
C PHE A 389 -36.07 -46.69 61.57
N LYS A 390 -35.02 -47.27 60.97
CA LYS A 390 -34.44 -46.74 59.75
C LYS A 390 -35.53 -46.79 58.67
N PRO A 391 -36.00 -45.66 58.12
CA PRO A 391 -37.00 -45.69 57.06
C PRO A 391 -36.52 -46.61 55.95
N SER A 392 -37.37 -47.53 55.51
CA SER A 392 -37.08 -48.37 54.34
C SER A 392 -36.69 -47.45 53.19
N GLN A 393 -35.60 -47.75 52.48
CA GLN A 393 -35.23 -46.96 51.31
C GLN A 393 -36.45 -46.88 50.38
N PRO A 394 -36.81 -45.68 49.91
CA PRO A 394 -37.93 -45.52 48.99
C PRO A 394 -37.73 -46.50 47.83
N GLY A 395 -38.67 -47.43 47.65
CA GLY A 395 -38.62 -48.35 46.52
C GLY A 395 -38.60 -47.57 45.21
N ALA A 396 -38.02 -48.14 44.15
CA ALA A 396 -37.83 -47.46 42.86
C ALA A 396 -39.11 -46.84 42.25
N ASN A 397 -40.30 -47.25 42.72
CA ASN A 397 -41.61 -46.71 42.34
C ASN A 397 -42.07 -45.44 43.09
N MET A 398 -41.32 -44.93 44.07
CA MET A 398 -41.67 -43.70 44.81
C MET A 398 -41.17 -42.41 44.13
N ARG A 399 -41.08 -42.38 42.80
CA ARG A 399 -40.58 -41.20 42.03
C ARG A 399 -41.59 -40.05 41.89
N HIS A 400 -42.84 -40.21 42.34
CA HIS A 400 -43.94 -39.30 42.02
C HIS A 400 -44.51 -38.47 43.19
N PHE A 401 -43.96 -38.56 44.39
CA PHE A 401 -44.35 -37.66 45.47
C PHE A 401 -43.48 -36.39 45.43
N ALA A 402 -43.99 -35.34 44.80
CA ALA A 402 -43.38 -34.02 44.85
C ALA A 402 -43.49 -33.47 46.27
N LYS A 403 -42.35 -33.18 46.91
CA LYS A 403 -42.33 -32.35 48.12
C LYS A 403 -42.72 -30.92 47.71
N THR A 404 -43.82 -30.41 48.25
CA THR A 404 -44.12 -28.99 48.16
C THR A 404 -43.05 -28.23 48.96
N PRO A 405 -42.39 -27.20 48.40
CA PRO A 405 -41.51 -26.36 49.20
C PRO A 405 -42.38 -25.59 50.20
N HIS A 406 -42.08 -25.77 51.49
CA HIS A 406 -42.59 -24.89 52.53
C HIS A 406 -42.16 -23.46 52.19
N ALA A 407 -43.13 -22.57 51.98
CA ALA A 407 -42.88 -21.15 51.92
C ALA A 407 -42.36 -20.71 53.29
N SER A 408 -41.09 -20.36 53.36
CA SER A 408 -40.52 -19.58 54.46
C SER A 408 -40.97 -18.14 54.26
N THR A 409 -41.93 -17.71 55.08
CA THR A 409 -42.28 -16.30 55.29
C THR A 409 -41.15 -15.58 56.02
#